data_AF-A0A9C6WIA8-F1
#
_entry.id   AF-A0A9C6WIA8-F1
#
_cell.length_a   1.000
_cell.length_b   1.000
_cell.length_c   1.000
_cell.angle_alpha   90.00
_cell.angle_beta   90.00
_cell.angle_gamma   90.00
#
_symmetry.space_group_name_H-M   'P 1'
#
loop_
_entity.id
_entity.type
_entity.pdbx_description
1 polymer ?
#
loop_
_entity_poly.entity_id
_entity_poly.type
_entity_poly.pdbx_seq_one_letter_code
_entity_poly.pdbx_strand_id
1 'polypeptide(L)'
;MNMFKSKSFDLNNEENTKRTEHLYQPRRIRWMKYIVIPLTIAFVLLLIVCNIDFSSEQSQTNTSLVESAKWCTADNSCDKNVSNLLMNTNWKDSLLLRLENYNFPEGIISSEVLTKEYSLQSLEVINCSVNYIMDDVFNQPNLRSLLELELVNTELKNLTKSTFQGLEELRNFTLINVRTSMHCESFMTPLANNLTAATIHQLYSGHSIYKPSDFFGIAIYTSLKSLDLKGNNFGEILETGWFNNMPALKSLSLADCRFNSIDFDINTNSFGRLKFLDLSGNQLLRLNAQIVTNPMDKILHLKLAKYSKTATTLPASTIAVAKRAIFEDSVTSAFDEDTPKFQSKSTSGSTVALDTTTVTAAPPSSDNMDIKCLNTAKDTVSNLSMSCNAAITIVDQAETTINIILTQVDFEDWALVYFSDENDINCVEKEDKSVQFTDNISITVNDLSCATSYVICLLQDNKTSPLNCLSHHTLHCTTVVSRSSWFEENSVLIISLGTVGILLFVALGGGATYAILWHRPSWLCGSNRLKRAARDSLTMLLLPQNYEQNIYSAIRRMTAMRLAIT
;
A
#
# COMPACT_ATOMS: atom_id res chain seq x y z
N MET A 1 -88.93 -15.52 14.71
CA MET A 1 -88.77 -14.06 14.75
C MET A 1 -87.56 -13.78 15.63
N ASN A 2 -86.36 -13.75 15.06
CA ASN A 2 -85.11 -13.88 15.83
C ASN A 2 -84.48 -12.50 16.03
N MET A 3 -84.34 -12.13 17.31
CA MET A 3 -83.91 -10.80 17.74
C MET A 3 -82.39 -10.65 17.58
N PHE A 4 -81.94 -9.87 16.60
CA PHE A 4 -80.52 -9.59 16.40
C PHE A 4 -79.98 -8.68 17.51
N LYS A 5 -79.10 -9.21 18.37
CA LYS A 5 -78.28 -8.39 19.28
C LYS A 5 -77.13 -7.76 18.53
N SER A 6 -77.30 -6.52 18.07
CA SER A 6 -76.18 -5.66 17.69
C SER A 6 -75.51 -5.11 18.95
N LYS A 7 -74.18 -5.23 19.05
CA LYS A 7 -73.38 -4.45 20.01
C LYS A 7 -72.86 -3.21 19.29
N SER A 8 -73.31 -2.03 19.70
CA SER A 8 -72.59 -0.77 19.47
C SER A 8 -71.50 -0.62 20.52
N PHE A 9 -70.36 -0.09 20.13
CA PHE A 9 -69.34 0.41 21.06
C PHE A 9 -69.41 1.93 21.05
N ASP A 10 -69.62 2.53 22.21
CA ASP A 10 -69.40 3.97 22.42
C ASP A 10 -67.93 4.20 22.76
N LEU A 11 -67.34 5.23 22.16
CA LEU A 11 -65.90 5.53 22.22
C LEU A 11 -65.60 6.64 23.24
N ASN A 12 -66.29 6.64 24.39
CA ASN A 12 -66.04 7.60 25.45
C ASN A 12 -66.20 6.95 26.83
N ASN A 13 -65.23 7.18 27.73
CA ASN A 13 -65.07 6.58 29.06
C ASN A 13 -65.00 5.04 29.14
N GLU A 14 -63.78 4.51 29.25
CA GLU A 14 -63.39 3.61 30.36
C GLU A 14 -61.86 3.43 30.38
N GLU A 15 -61.17 4.41 30.96
CA GLU A 15 -59.78 4.23 31.41
C GLU A 15 -59.79 3.46 32.73
N ASN A 16 -58.84 2.55 32.94
CA ASN A 16 -58.69 1.70 34.14
C ASN A 16 -59.75 0.59 34.35
N THR A 17 -59.67 -0.51 33.58
CA THR A 17 -59.45 -1.90 34.10
C THR A 17 -59.78 -2.98 33.05
N LYS A 18 -58.77 -3.45 32.29
CA LYS A 18 -58.81 -4.77 31.62
C LYS A 18 -57.41 -5.24 31.24
N ARG A 19 -57.28 -6.57 31.10
CA ARG A 19 -56.09 -7.24 30.56
C ARG A 19 -55.71 -6.63 29.21
N THR A 20 -54.40 -6.59 28.95
CA THR A 20 -53.83 -6.29 27.62
C THR A 20 -54.32 -7.31 26.59
N GLU A 21 -55.40 -6.99 25.88
CA GLU A 21 -55.73 -7.68 24.65
C GLU A 21 -54.63 -7.41 23.63
N HIS A 22 -54.10 -8.46 23.00
CA HIS A 22 -53.06 -8.31 21.99
C HIS A 22 -53.59 -7.52 20.80
N LEU A 23 -53.24 -6.24 20.74
CA LEU A 23 -53.39 -5.40 19.56
C LEU A 23 -52.87 -6.17 18.34
N TYR A 24 -53.71 -6.20 17.30
CA TYR A 24 -53.54 -6.99 16.10
C TYR A 24 -52.19 -6.69 15.43
N GLN A 25 -51.17 -7.52 15.68
CA GLN A 25 -49.91 -7.43 14.94
C GLN A 25 -50.20 -7.67 13.46
N PRO A 26 -49.93 -6.70 12.56
CA PRO A 26 -50.21 -6.86 11.15
C PRO A 26 -49.30 -7.96 10.61
N ARG A 27 -49.90 -9.11 10.24
CA ARG A 27 -49.22 -10.32 9.73
C ARG A 27 -48.60 -10.14 8.32
N ARG A 28 -48.27 -8.91 7.94
CA ARG A 28 -48.17 -8.40 6.56
C ARG A 28 -46.80 -7.83 6.16
N ILE A 29 -45.69 -8.39 6.66
CA ILE A 29 -44.32 -8.11 6.13
C ILE A 29 -43.62 -9.39 5.60
N ARG A 30 -44.34 -10.52 5.44
CA ARG A 30 -43.77 -11.71 4.75
C ARG A 30 -43.36 -11.44 3.30
N TRP A 31 -44.03 -10.49 2.63
CA TRP A 31 -43.74 -10.13 1.23
C TRP A 31 -42.43 -9.37 1.05
N MET A 32 -41.96 -8.65 2.08
CA MET A 32 -40.74 -7.85 2.02
C MET A 32 -39.49 -8.70 1.77
N LYS A 33 -39.48 -9.97 2.21
CA LYS A 33 -38.38 -10.90 1.90
C LYS A 33 -38.24 -11.16 0.40
N TYR A 34 -39.34 -11.20 -0.36
CA TYR A 34 -39.32 -11.39 -1.82
C TYR A 34 -38.95 -10.13 -2.60
N ILE A 35 -38.79 -8.98 -1.93
CA ILE A 35 -38.33 -7.72 -2.53
C ILE A 35 -36.89 -7.44 -2.12
N VAL A 36 -36.58 -7.55 -0.81
CA VAL A 36 -35.24 -7.26 -0.25
C VAL A 36 -34.21 -8.28 -0.73
N ILE A 37 -34.52 -9.58 -0.75
CA ILE A 37 -33.53 -10.61 -1.13
C ILE A 37 -33.04 -10.43 -2.59
N PRO A 38 -33.92 -10.26 -3.60
CA PRO A 38 -33.47 -9.95 -4.97
C PRO A 38 -32.67 -8.65 -5.07
N LEU A 39 -33.06 -7.59 -4.34
CA LEU A 39 -32.32 -6.32 -4.30
C LEU A 39 -30.91 -6.49 -3.74
N THR A 40 -30.74 -7.25 -2.65
CA THR A 40 -29.41 -7.55 -2.09
C THR A 40 -28.56 -8.41 -3.02
N ILE A 41 -29.15 -9.37 -3.75
CA ILE A 41 -28.43 -10.21 -4.72
C ILE A 41 -27.99 -9.37 -5.93
N ALA A 42 -28.87 -8.51 -6.45
CA ALA A 42 -28.54 -7.61 -7.55
C ALA A 42 -27.42 -6.63 -7.17
N PHE A 43 -27.44 -6.11 -5.93
CA PHE A 43 -26.36 -5.25 -5.41
C PHE A 43 -25.01 -5.99 -5.33
N VAL A 44 -24.99 -7.22 -4.80
CA VAL A 44 -23.76 -8.03 -4.72
C VAL A 44 -23.23 -8.37 -6.13
N LEU A 45 -24.11 -8.74 -7.06
CA LEU A 45 -23.71 -9.00 -8.45
C LEU A 45 -23.16 -7.73 -9.14
N LEU A 46 -23.71 -6.55 -8.82
CA LEU A 46 -23.20 -5.28 -9.35
C LEU A 46 -21.81 -4.96 -8.78
N LEU A 47 -21.55 -5.20 -7.50
CA LEU A 47 -20.20 -5.07 -6.92
C LEU A 47 -19.18 -6.00 -7.59
N ILE A 48 -19.57 -7.24 -7.91
CA ILE A 48 -18.73 -8.22 -8.62
C ILE A 48 -18.47 -7.77 -10.06
N VAL A 49 -19.50 -7.33 -10.79
CA VAL A 49 -19.37 -6.88 -12.20
C VAL A 49 -18.60 -5.57 -12.33
N CYS A 50 -18.64 -4.69 -11.32
CA CYS A 50 -17.82 -3.48 -11.27
C CYS A 50 -16.32 -3.75 -11.04
N ASN A 51 -15.89 -5.02 -10.93
CA ASN A 51 -14.51 -5.45 -10.71
C ASN A 51 -13.83 -4.65 -9.57
N ILE A 52 -14.57 -4.45 -8.47
CA ILE A 52 -14.02 -3.84 -7.26
C ILE A 52 -13.09 -4.87 -6.65
N ASP A 53 -11.80 -4.71 -6.93
CA ASP A 53 -10.77 -5.58 -6.42
C ASP A 53 -10.62 -5.38 -4.91
N PHE A 54 -11.10 -6.35 -4.13
CA PHE A 54 -10.93 -6.38 -2.68
C PHE A 54 -9.58 -6.98 -2.25
N SER A 55 -8.69 -7.34 -3.18
CA SER A 55 -7.37 -7.93 -2.88
C SER A 55 -6.30 -6.90 -2.51
N SER A 56 -6.54 -5.60 -2.75
CA SER A 56 -5.70 -4.56 -2.18
C SER A 56 -5.93 -4.45 -0.66
N GLU A 57 -5.18 -5.23 0.13
CA GLU A 57 -4.84 -4.88 1.51
C GLU A 57 -3.93 -3.61 1.49
N GLN A 58 -4.47 -2.49 1.02
CA GLN A 58 -4.03 -1.20 1.53
C GLN A 58 -4.29 -1.21 3.04
N SER A 59 -3.23 -0.96 3.79
CA SER A 59 -3.31 -0.82 5.23
C SER A 59 -4.36 0.23 5.55
N GLN A 60 -5.39 -0.13 6.32
CA GLN A 60 -6.32 0.85 6.89
C GLN A 60 -5.59 1.72 7.92
N THR A 61 -4.86 2.73 7.44
CA THR A 61 -4.75 4.01 8.14
C THR A 61 -6.17 4.55 8.30
N ASN A 62 -6.55 4.97 9.50
CA ASN A 62 -7.92 5.39 9.81
C ASN A 62 -8.22 6.78 9.20
N THR A 63 -8.44 6.84 7.88
CA THR A 63 -8.82 8.07 7.16
C THR A 63 -10.20 8.61 7.57
N SER A 64 -10.99 7.87 8.35
CA SER A 64 -12.27 8.30 8.94
C SER A 64 -12.15 9.27 10.12
N LEU A 65 -10.95 9.70 10.50
CA LEU A 65 -10.72 10.78 11.50
C LEU A 65 -10.18 12.09 10.91
N VAL A 66 -9.87 12.14 9.60
CA VAL A 66 -9.12 13.26 9.00
C VAL A 66 -10.04 14.33 8.39
N GLU A 67 -11.33 14.07 8.17
CA GLU A 67 -12.26 15.02 7.53
C GLU A 67 -12.53 16.33 8.32
N SER A 68 -12.04 16.46 9.55
CA SER A 68 -12.04 17.73 10.31
C SER A 68 -10.64 18.21 10.72
N ALA A 69 -9.58 17.49 10.33
CA ALA A 69 -8.22 17.81 10.74
C ALA A 69 -7.68 19.00 9.93
N LYS A 70 -7.26 20.04 10.66
CA LYS A 70 -6.85 21.31 10.06
C LYS A 70 -5.33 21.37 9.98
N TRP A 71 -4.83 21.55 8.76
CA TRP A 71 -3.40 21.52 8.46
C TRP A 71 -2.77 22.91 8.59
N CYS A 72 -1.62 22.97 9.26
CA CYS A 72 -0.68 24.09 9.17
C CYS A 72 0.54 23.65 8.37
N THR A 73 0.73 24.24 7.19
CA THR A 73 1.96 24.11 6.40
C THR A 73 2.82 25.35 6.55
N ALA A 74 4.11 25.16 6.82
CA ALA A 74 5.12 26.20 6.71
C ALA A 74 6.09 25.81 5.59
N ASP A 75 6.22 26.68 4.59
CA ASP A 75 7.12 26.56 3.44
C ASP A 75 8.07 27.76 3.40
N ASN A 76 9.25 27.59 2.79
CA ASN A 76 10.37 28.55 2.78
C ASN A 76 10.03 29.92 2.17
N SER A 77 8.91 30.05 1.45
CA SER A 77 8.41 31.35 0.99
C SER A 77 7.91 32.27 2.13
N CYS A 78 7.82 31.80 3.38
CA CYS A 78 7.44 32.61 4.53
C CYS A 78 8.58 32.73 5.56
N ASP A 79 9.24 33.89 5.55
CA ASP A 79 10.25 34.37 6.51
C ASP A 79 9.65 34.69 7.92
N LYS A 80 8.59 33.96 8.29
CA LYS A 80 7.86 34.08 9.55
C LYS A 80 8.21 32.88 10.40
N ASN A 81 9.00 33.14 11.43
CA ASN A 81 9.20 32.27 12.60
C ASN A 81 7.91 31.46 12.88
N VAL A 82 7.99 30.12 12.92
CA VAL A 82 6.83 29.20 13.08
C VAL A 82 5.93 29.61 14.25
N SER A 83 6.53 30.20 15.29
CA SER A 83 5.80 30.80 16.40
C SER A 83 4.78 31.87 15.99
N ASN A 84 5.04 32.70 14.98
CA ASN A 84 4.10 33.72 14.50
C ASN A 84 2.96 33.13 13.66
N LEU A 85 3.24 32.08 12.86
CA LEU A 85 2.20 31.32 12.14
C LEU A 85 1.19 30.72 13.12
N LEU A 86 1.69 30.08 14.18
CA LEU A 86 0.87 29.39 15.18
C LEU A 86 0.21 30.31 16.22
N MET A 87 0.51 31.62 16.27
CA MET A 87 -0.18 32.56 17.17
C MET A 87 -1.43 33.19 16.56
N ASN A 88 -1.57 33.20 15.23
CA ASN A 88 -2.67 33.91 14.57
C ASN A 88 -3.94 33.04 14.39
N THR A 89 -3.97 31.89 15.06
CA THR A 89 -4.87 30.76 14.81
C THR A 89 -5.49 30.26 16.11
N ASN A 90 -6.74 30.64 16.36
CA ASN A 90 -7.50 30.26 17.57
C ASN A 90 -8.01 28.81 17.49
N TRP A 91 -7.09 27.84 17.53
CA TRP A 91 -7.37 26.41 17.33
C TRP A 91 -7.21 25.69 18.67
N LYS A 92 -8.34 25.28 19.27
CA LYS A 92 -8.37 24.58 20.56
C LYS A 92 -8.31 23.06 20.44
N ASP A 93 -8.50 22.53 19.25
CA ASP A 93 -8.63 21.10 18.98
C ASP A 93 -7.50 20.61 18.07
N SER A 94 -7.02 19.39 18.34
CA SER A 94 -6.17 18.52 17.51
C SER A 94 -5.49 19.17 16.29
N LEU A 95 -4.27 19.65 16.48
CA LEU A 95 -3.45 20.23 15.40
C LEU A 95 -2.65 19.13 14.65
N LEU A 96 -2.60 19.24 13.32
CA LEU A 96 -1.59 18.60 12.46
C LEU A 96 -0.61 19.69 12.00
N LEU A 97 0.68 19.51 12.26
CA LEU A 97 1.73 20.46 11.87
C LEU A 97 2.69 19.79 10.88
N ARG A 98 2.81 20.36 9.69
CA ARG A 98 3.75 19.94 8.65
C ARG A 98 4.76 21.05 8.37
N LEU A 99 6.02 20.77 8.66
CA LEU A 99 7.17 21.62 8.38
C LEU A 99 7.91 21.00 7.20
N GLU A 100 7.85 21.64 6.04
CA GLU A 100 8.41 21.12 4.80
C GLU A 100 9.47 22.08 4.25
N ASN A 101 10.67 21.55 3.99
CA ASN A 101 11.87 22.31 3.64
C ASN A 101 12.32 23.36 4.69
N TYR A 102 11.66 23.44 5.85
CA TYR A 102 11.83 24.49 6.85
C TYR A 102 13.26 24.55 7.41
N ASN A 103 13.86 25.73 7.35
CA ASN A 103 15.20 25.98 7.86
C ASN A 103 15.19 26.23 9.38
N PHE A 104 15.47 25.19 10.17
CA PHE A 104 15.62 25.32 11.62
C PHE A 104 16.87 26.15 11.97
N PRO A 105 16.80 27.09 12.93
CA PRO A 105 17.96 27.79 13.43
C PRO A 105 19.07 26.81 13.87
N GLU A 106 20.28 27.00 13.34
CA GLU A 106 21.44 26.13 13.57
C GLU A 106 21.24 24.64 13.17
N GLY A 107 20.15 24.32 12.47
CA GLY A 107 19.73 22.94 12.21
C GLY A 107 19.25 22.19 13.46
N ILE A 108 18.71 22.89 14.46
CA ILE A 108 18.33 22.30 15.76
C ILE A 108 16.82 22.41 16.00
N ILE A 109 16.17 21.28 16.34
CA ILE A 109 14.85 21.29 16.95
C ILE A 109 15.03 21.55 18.46
N SER A 110 14.78 22.78 18.88
CA SER A 110 14.77 23.20 20.29
C SER A 110 13.34 23.34 20.82
N SER A 111 13.20 23.42 22.15
CA SER A 111 11.90 23.52 22.81
C SER A 111 11.13 24.77 22.38
N GLU A 112 11.85 25.89 22.21
CA GLU A 112 11.33 27.19 21.80
C GLU A 112 10.59 27.18 20.45
N VAL A 113 10.95 26.26 19.54
CA VAL A 113 10.27 26.10 18.24
C VAL A 113 8.88 25.45 18.39
N LEU A 114 8.69 24.65 19.44
CA LEU A 114 7.47 23.86 19.67
C LEU A 114 6.61 24.34 20.87
N THR A 115 7.11 25.25 21.73
CA THR A 115 6.42 25.73 22.94
C THR A 115 5.16 26.57 22.68
N LYS A 116 3.95 26.02 22.92
CA LYS A 116 2.66 26.74 22.79
C LYS A 116 1.47 26.05 23.49
N GLU A 117 0.35 26.77 23.56
CA GLU A 117 -0.92 26.36 24.21
C GLU A 117 -1.86 25.44 23.38
N TYR A 118 -1.42 24.88 22.25
CA TYR A 118 -2.22 23.91 21.48
C TYR A 118 -2.00 22.46 21.96
N SER A 119 -2.78 21.50 21.45
CA SER A 119 -2.50 20.06 21.59
C SER A 119 -2.19 19.47 20.22
N LEU A 120 -0.97 18.99 20.02
CA LEU A 120 -0.52 18.44 18.74
C LEU A 120 -0.87 16.95 18.65
N GLN A 121 -1.36 16.48 17.49
CA GLN A 121 -1.64 15.07 17.24
C GLN A 121 -0.72 14.44 16.18
N SER A 122 -0.32 15.20 15.16
CA SER A 122 0.72 14.79 14.21
C SER A 122 1.75 15.90 14.00
N LEU A 123 3.02 15.51 13.88
CA LEU A 123 4.14 16.37 13.53
C LEU A 123 4.92 15.73 12.38
N GLU A 124 4.89 16.38 11.22
CA GLU A 124 5.68 16.03 10.05
C GLU A 124 6.83 17.04 9.89
N VAL A 125 8.06 16.56 9.83
CA VAL A 125 9.27 17.35 9.53
C VAL A 125 9.94 16.72 8.32
N ILE A 126 9.78 17.35 7.15
CA ILE A 126 10.09 16.77 5.83
C ILE A 126 11.11 17.66 5.12
N ASN A 127 12.19 17.07 4.57
CA ASN A 127 13.25 17.76 3.81
C ASN A 127 13.91 18.93 4.56
N CYS A 128 13.87 18.93 5.89
CA CYS A 128 14.46 19.97 6.73
C CYS A 128 15.91 19.60 7.09
N SER A 129 16.86 20.54 7.00
CA SER A 129 18.28 20.34 7.40
C SER A 129 18.45 20.31 8.94
N VAL A 130 17.75 19.36 9.57
CA VAL A 130 17.83 19.10 11.00
C VAL A 130 19.02 18.20 11.26
N ASN A 131 20.00 18.76 11.97
CA ASN A 131 21.21 18.12 12.40
C ASN A 131 21.08 17.53 13.81
N TYR A 132 20.33 18.19 14.69
CA TYR A 132 20.14 17.78 16.08
C TYR A 132 18.70 18.01 16.56
N ILE A 133 18.26 17.16 17.46
CA ILE A 133 17.05 17.34 18.27
C ILE A 133 17.54 17.47 19.71
N MET A 134 17.14 18.51 20.43
CA MET A 134 17.52 18.65 21.84
C MET A 134 16.87 17.54 22.67
N ASP A 135 17.59 17.01 23.67
CA ASP A 135 17.01 16.06 24.62
C ASP A 135 15.88 16.73 25.43
N ASP A 136 14.87 15.94 25.80
CA ASP A 136 13.63 16.41 26.45
C ASP A 136 12.81 17.46 25.64
N VAL A 137 13.12 17.71 24.36
CA VAL A 137 12.40 18.73 23.57
C VAL A 137 10.90 18.46 23.46
N PHE A 138 10.50 17.19 23.43
CA PHE A 138 9.10 16.76 23.38
C PHE A 138 8.45 16.59 24.76
N ASN A 139 9.18 16.84 25.86
CA ASN A 139 8.69 16.75 27.23
C ASN A 139 7.88 18.00 27.63
N GLN A 140 6.94 18.38 26.77
CA GLN A 140 6.09 19.55 26.91
C GLN A 140 4.62 19.15 26.96
N PRO A 141 3.75 19.82 27.76
CA PRO A 141 2.35 19.42 27.92
C PRO A 141 1.55 19.33 26.60
N ASN A 142 1.85 20.21 25.65
CA ASN A 142 1.23 20.30 24.32
C ASN A 142 1.57 19.15 23.35
N LEU A 143 2.62 18.37 23.66
CA LEU A 143 3.14 17.30 22.82
C LEU A 143 2.84 15.90 23.39
N ARG A 144 2.28 15.81 24.61
CA ARG A 144 1.88 14.53 25.23
C ARG A 144 0.76 13.82 24.46
N SER A 145 -0.06 14.56 23.72
CA SER A 145 -1.13 14.04 22.87
C SER A 145 -0.68 13.61 21.47
N LEU A 146 0.63 13.70 21.17
CA LEU A 146 1.15 13.38 19.85
C LEU A 146 0.99 11.88 19.58
N LEU A 147 0.28 11.55 18.51
CA LEU A 147 0.01 10.18 18.07
C LEU A 147 0.98 9.76 16.95
N GLU A 148 1.41 10.71 16.13
CA GLU A 148 2.21 10.50 14.93
C GLU A 148 3.38 11.48 14.86
N LEU A 149 4.57 10.98 14.54
CA LEU A 149 5.79 11.77 14.37
C LEU A 149 6.56 11.26 13.16
N GLU A 150 6.78 12.14 12.18
CA GLU A 150 7.54 11.84 10.98
C GLU A 150 8.75 12.78 10.84
N LEU A 151 9.93 12.20 10.66
CA LEU A 151 11.21 12.88 10.48
C LEU A 151 11.82 12.37 9.17
N VAL A 152 11.44 12.98 8.05
CA VAL A 152 11.74 12.49 6.70
C VAL A 152 12.77 13.37 6.00
N ASN A 153 13.78 12.73 5.39
CA ASN A 153 14.91 13.38 4.71
C ASN A 153 15.61 14.42 5.61
N THR A 154 15.86 14.01 6.86
CA THR A 154 16.62 14.79 7.85
C THR A 154 18.11 14.46 7.80
N GLU A 155 18.96 15.23 8.50
CA GLU A 155 20.43 15.07 8.52
C GLU A 155 20.96 14.73 9.94
N LEU A 156 20.15 14.02 10.72
CA LEU A 156 20.33 13.82 12.15
C LEU A 156 21.64 13.12 12.49
N LYS A 157 22.42 13.72 13.40
CA LYS A 157 23.75 13.21 13.80
C LYS A 157 23.71 12.26 14.99
N ASN A 158 22.81 12.51 15.94
CA ASN A 158 22.68 11.75 17.18
C ASN A 158 21.22 11.72 17.63
N LEU A 159 20.77 10.58 18.14
CA LEU A 159 19.51 10.41 18.86
C LEU A 159 19.76 9.60 20.14
N THR A 160 19.31 10.12 21.28
CA THR A 160 19.48 9.49 22.60
C THR A 160 18.13 9.01 23.15
N LYS A 161 18.18 8.17 24.20
CA LYS A 161 17.01 7.78 25.01
C LYS A 161 16.21 8.96 25.60
N SER A 162 16.79 10.15 25.72
CA SER A 162 16.10 11.35 26.21
C SER A 162 15.51 12.21 25.09
N THR A 163 15.87 11.97 23.84
CA THR A 163 15.43 12.79 22.70
C THR A 163 13.92 12.76 22.52
N PHE A 164 13.29 11.57 22.59
CA PHE A 164 11.83 11.40 22.44
C PHE A 164 11.07 11.27 23.78
N GLN A 165 11.67 11.73 24.87
CA GLN A 165 11.05 11.69 26.19
C GLN A 165 9.82 12.62 26.25
N GLY A 166 8.72 12.14 26.85
CA GLY A 166 7.44 12.87 26.98
C GLY A 166 6.40 12.60 25.89
N LEU A 167 6.76 11.88 24.81
CA LEU A 167 5.84 11.42 23.77
C LEU A 167 5.04 10.17 24.21
N GLU A 168 4.30 10.32 25.31
CA GLU A 168 3.65 9.20 26.02
C GLU A 168 2.60 8.46 25.16
N GLU A 169 1.79 9.16 24.35
CA GLU A 169 0.71 8.55 23.54
C GLU A 169 1.13 8.14 22.12
N LEU A 170 2.41 8.28 21.73
CA LEU A 170 2.86 8.10 20.35
C LEU A 170 2.64 6.66 19.85
N ARG A 171 2.02 6.53 18.67
CA ARG A 171 1.60 5.25 18.07
C ARG A 171 2.31 4.93 16.77
N ASN A 172 2.62 5.97 15.99
CA ASN A 172 3.26 5.86 14.68
C ASN A 172 4.53 6.73 14.68
N PHE A 173 5.66 6.15 14.31
CA PHE A 173 6.95 6.84 14.22
C PHE A 173 7.62 6.54 12.89
N THR A 174 7.99 7.57 12.15
CA THR A 174 8.74 7.46 10.89
C THR A 174 10.03 8.27 11.01
N LEU A 175 11.17 7.63 10.72
CA LEU A 175 12.48 8.27 10.63
C LEU A 175 13.18 7.84 9.34
N ILE A 176 13.39 8.78 8.44
CA ILE A 176 14.18 8.60 7.21
C ILE A 176 15.30 9.64 7.25
N ASN A 177 16.52 9.20 7.50
CA ASN A 177 17.70 10.05 7.68
C ASN A 177 18.66 9.89 6.50
N VAL A 178 18.92 10.98 5.77
CA VAL A 178 19.81 10.98 4.60
C VAL A 178 21.28 11.17 4.95
N ARG A 179 21.61 11.40 6.23
CA ARG A 179 23.01 11.39 6.69
C ARG A 179 23.59 9.98 6.58
N THR A 180 24.81 9.82 6.05
CA THR A 180 25.46 8.50 5.88
C THR A 180 25.87 7.78 7.18
N SER A 181 25.67 8.40 8.35
CA SER A 181 25.90 7.80 9.66
C SER A 181 25.28 8.66 10.77
N MET A 182 24.45 8.06 11.61
CA MET A 182 23.90 8.61 12.85
C MET A 182 24.39 7.80 14.05
N HIS A 183 24.61 8.46 15.19
CA HIS A 183 24.79 7.81 16.48
C HIS A 183 23.43 7.56 17.14
N CYS A 184 23.21 6.36 17.68
CA CYS A 184 21.93 5.94 18.24
C CYS A 184 22.14 5.33 19.63
N GLU A 185 21.56 5.93 20.67
CA GLU A 185 21.59 5.41 22.04
C GLU A 185 20.18 5.03 22.52
N SER A 186 19.64 3.95 21.97
CA SER A 186 18.37 3.33 22.37
C SER A 186 17.18 4.31 22.37
N PHE A 187 17.16 5.24 21.41
CA PHE A 187 16.28 6.41 21.39
C PHE A 187 14.78 6.11 21.36
N MET A 188 14.37 4.91 20.93
CA MET A 188 12.95 4.49 20.93
C MET A 188 12.45 4.06 22.32
N THR A 189 13.33 3.91 23.31
CA THR A 189 13.01 3.42 24.67
C THR A 189 11.82 4.15 25.33
N PRO A 190 11.68 5.48 25.26
CA PRO A 190 10.52 6.19 25.85
C PRO A 190 9.17 5.78 25.24
N LEU A 191 9.17 5.30 23.99
CA LEU A 191 7.97 5.04 23.19
C LEU A 191 7.42 3.61 23.40
N ALA A 192 8.14 2.76 24.12
CA ALA A 192 7.92 1.31 24.14
C ALA A 192 6.51 0.86 24.58
N ASN A 193 5.82 1.64 25.42
CA ASN A 193 4.51 1.27 25.95
C ASN A 193 3.40 1.34 24.88
N ASN A 194 3.40 2.39 24.05
CA ASN A 194 2.27 2.77 23.20
C ASN A 194 2.54 2.69 21.69
N LEU A 195 3.80 2.63 21.27
CA LEU A 195 4.18 2.53 19.86
C LEU A 195 3.56 1.28 19.20
N THR A 196 2.88 1.48 18.07
CA THR A 196 2.14 0.44 17.33
C THR A 196 2.72 0.15 15.95
N ALA A 197 3.31 1.16 15.31
CA ALA A 197 4.04 1.05 14.05
C ALA A 197 5.30 1.91 14.10
N ALA A 198 6.40 1.41 13.52
CA ALA A 198 7.65 2.12 13.41
C ALA A 198 8.31 1.88 12.05
N THR A 199 8.81 2.94 11.43
CA THR A 199 9.61 2.93 10.21
C THR A 199 10.92 3.66 10.50
N ILE A 200 12.06 2.99 10.32
CA ILE A 200 13.38 3.58 10.50
C ILE A 200 14.24 3.21 9.29
N HIS A 201 14.61 4.18 8.47
CA HIS A 201 15.57 4.03 7.37
C HIS A 201 16.75 4.99 7.61
N GLN A 202 17.89 4.44 7.98
CA GLN A 202 19.13 5.18 8.18
C GLN A 202 20.05 4.95 6.98
N LEU A 203 20.27 6.00 6.16
CA LEU A 203 21.30 5.92 5.12
C LEU A 203 22.66 5.63 5.79
N TYR A 204 23.43 4.74 5.18
CA TYR A 204 24.66 4.23 5.78
C TYR A 204 25.84 4.28 4.81
N SER A 205 27.02 4.56 5.36
CA SER A 205 28.28 4.24 4.70
C SER A 205 28.58 2.74 4.86
N GLY A 206 29.43 2.17 3.98
CA GLY A 206 29.75 0.73 4.03
C GLY A 206 30.38 0.22 5.33
N HIS A 207 30.80 1.11 6.24
CA HIS A 207 31.42 0.80 7.53
C HIS A 207 30.47 0.98 8.73
N SER A 208 29.34 1.67 8.54
CA SER A 208 28.38 1.95 9.62
C SER A 208 27.43 0.77 9.78
N ILE A 209 27.67 -0.08 10.78
CA ILE A 209 26.82 -1.23 11.12
C ILE A 209 26.00 -0.88 12.37
N TYR A 210 24.70 -1.09 12.29
CA TYR A 210 23.74 -0.90 13.38
C TYR A 210 23.31 -2.24 13.97
N LYS A 211 22.81 -2.20 15.21
CA LYS A 211 22.04 -3.29 15.81
C LYS A 211 20.65 -2.78 16.21
N PRO A 212 19.60 -3.61 16.19
CA PRO A 212 18.28 -3.20 16.70
C PRO A 212 18.30 -2.68 18.15
N SER A 213 19.25 -3.14 18.99
CA SER A 213 19.49 -2.60 20.33
C SER A 213 19.83 -1.10 20.36
N ASP A 214 20.46 -0.60 19.30
CA ASP A 214 20.93 0.79 19.22
C ASP A 214 19.75 1.74 18.99
N PHE A 215 18.64 1.22 18.43
CA PHE A 215 17.39 1.96 18.26
C PHE A 215 16.44 1.67 19.44
N PHE A 216 16.20 0.40 19.76
CA PHE A 216 15.13 -0.06 20.64
C PHE A 216 15.54 -0.30 22.11
N GLY A 217 16.84 -0.41 22.39
CA GLY A 217 17.36 -0.73 23.71
C GLY A 217 16.89 -2.09 24.23
N ILE A 218 16.67 -2.16 25.55
CA ILE A 218 16.19 -3.36 26.26
C ILE A 218 14.71 -3.29 26.64
N ALA A 219 14.01 -2.22 26.26
CA ALA A 219 12.59 -2.01 26.60
C ALA A 219 11.67 -2.95 25.82
N ILE A 220 10.52 -3.31 26.40
CA ILE A 220 9.57 -4.26 25.82
C ILE A 220 8.42 -3.52 25.13
N TYR A 221 8.32 -3.67 23.81
CA TYR A 221 7.36 -3.05 22.93
C TYR A 221 6.10 -3.91 22.82
N THR A 222 5.25 -3.88 23.85
CA THR A 222 4.06 -4.75 23.96
C THR A 222 2.95 -4.41 22.96
N SER A 223 2.96 -3.20 22.41
CA SER A 223 1.95 -2.67 21.48
C SER A 223 2.37 -2.72 20.00
N LEU A 224 3.67 -2.91 19.71
CA LEU A 224 4.25 -2.80 18.38
C LEU A 224 3.85 -3.98 17.48
N LYS A 225 3.19 -3.68 16.37
CA LYS A 225 2.60 -4.66 15.42
C LYS A 225 3.28 -4.62 14.06
N SER A 226 3.76 -3.46 13.62
CA SER A 226 4.44 -3.29 12.35
C SER A 226 5.79 -2.63 12.56
N LEU A 227 6.83 -3.16 11.94
CA LEU A 227 8.18 -2.63 11.99
C LEU A 227 8.81 -2.69 10.60
N ASP A 228 9.11 -1.54 10.02
CA ASP A 228 9.90 -1.43 8.80
C ASP A 228 11.30 -0.91 9.12
N LEU A 229 12.30 -1.75 8.84
CA LEU A 229 13.72 -1.47 9.00
C LEU A 229 14.47 -1.70 7.67
N LYS A 230 13.80 -1.63 6.52
CA LYS A 230 14.48 -1.79 5.22
C LYS A 230 15.60 -0.76 5.01
N GLY A 231 16.58 -1.11 4.19
CA GLY A 231 17.64 -0.20 3.78
C GLY A 231 18.58 0.26 4.91
N ASN A 232 18.58 -0.41 6.06
CA ASN A 232 19.58 -0.20 7.12
C ASN A 232 20.72 -1.22 7.01
N ASN A 233 21.95 -0.83 7.34
CA ASN A 233 23.04 -1.80 7.44
C ASN A 233 23.09 -2.43 8.83
N PHE A 234 22.46 -3.60 9.00
CA PHE A 234 22.59 -4.40 10.22
C PHE A 234 23.76 -5.39 10.18
N GLY A 235 24.59 -5.31 9.14
CA GLY A 235 25.69 -6.25 8.90
C GLY A 235 25.24 -7.54 8.25
N GLU A 236 26.13 -8.53 8.25
CA GLU A 236 25.98 -9.74 7.44
C GLU A 236 25.08 -10.82 8.06
N ILE A 237 24.91 -10.84 9.38
CA ILE A 237 24.24 -11.93 10.10
C ILE A 237 23.04 -11.39 10.87
N LEU A 238 21.86 -11.94 10.59
CA LEU A 238 20.66 -11.73 11.40
C LEU A 238 20.68 -12.70 12.58
N GLU A 239 21.05 -12.21 13.77
CA GLU A 239 21.24 -13.04 14.98
C GLU A 239 19.91 -13.41 15.66
N THR A 240 19.90 -14.53 16.38
CA THR A 240 18.77 -14.94 17.22
C THR A 240 18.51 -13.93 18.33
N GLY A 241 17.28 -13.42 18.38
CA GLY A 241 16.75 -12.72 19.54
C GLY A 241 16.67 -11.19 19.43
N TRP A 242 17.09 -10.61 18.30
CA TRP A 242 17.02 -9.15 18.05
C TRP A 242 15.65 -8.50 18.25
N PHE A 243 14.57 -9.27 18.09
CA PHE A 243 13.19 -8.81 18.23
C PHE A 243 12.46 -9.45 19.42
N ASN A 244 13.20 -10.03 20.38
CA ASN A 244 12.62 -10.68 21.57
C ASN A 244 11.80 -9.74 22.46
N ASN A 245 12.06 -8.45 22.37
CA ASN A 245 11.35 -7.41 23.08
C ASN A 245 10.07 -6.94 22.37
N MET A 246 9.65 -7.55 21.27
CA MET A 246 8.49 -7.12 20.46
C MET A 246 7.40 -8.22 20.36
N PRO A 247 6.81 -8.68 21.48
CA PRO A 247 5.94 -9.87 21.53
C PRO A 247 4.61 -9.75 20.78
N ALA A 248 4.25 -8.55 20.29
CA ALA A 248 3.03 -8.29 19.52
C ALA A 248 3.26 -8.16 18.00
N LEU A 249 4.51 -8.30 17.53
CA LEU A 249 4.90 -8.03 16.15
C LEU A 249 4.18 -8.97 15.16
N LYS A 250 3.63 -8.37 14.09
CA LYS A 250 2.87 -9.06 13.04
C LYS A 250 3.49 -8.86 11.65
N SER A 251 4.06 -7.70 11.39
CA SER A 251 4.74 -7.37 10.14
C SER A 251 6.16 -6.91 10.44
N LEU A 252 7.14 -7.50 9.77
CA LEU A 252 8.54 -7.12 9.85
C LEU A 252 9.13 -7.00 8.44
N SER A 253 9.66 -5.83 8.11
CA SER A 253 10.42 -5.59 6.89
C SER A 253 11.90 -5.39 7.23
N LEU A 254 12.73 -6.22 6.61
CA LEU A 254 14.19 -6.26 6.71
C LEU A 254 14.80 -6.32 5.30
N ALA A 255 14.15 -5.69 4.32
CA ALA A 255 14.61 -5.67 2.94
C ALA A 255 15.88 -4.81 2.79
N ASP A 256 16.77 -5.19 1.86
CA ASP A 256 18.01 -4.43 1.54
C ASP A 256 18.96 -4.20 2.73
N CYS A 257 18.90 -5.07 3.75
CA CYS A 257 19.63 -4.93 5.02
C CYS A 257 21.05 -5.54 5.04
N ARG A 258 21.55 -5.98 3.88
CA ARG A 258 22.88 -6.63 3.67
C ARG A 258 23.09 -8.00 4.33
N PHE A 259 22.05 -8.67 4.81
CA PHE A 259 22.20 -10.01 5.37
C PHE A 259 22.70 -11.02 4.32
N ASN A 260 23.71 -11.82 4.67
CA ASN A 260 24.17 -12.97 3.91
C ASN A 260 23.81 -14.32 4.57
N SER A 261 23.52 -14.30 5.87
CA SER A 261 23.16 -15.47 6.66
C SER A 261 22.06 -15.13 7.65
N ILE A 262 21.08 -16.02 7.75
CA ILE A 262 19.98 -15.90 8.71
C ILE A 262 20.14 -16.98 9.78
N ASP A 263 20.40 -16.55 11.01
CA ASP A 263 20.58 -17.41 12.18
C ASP A 263 19.56 -17.06 13.29
N PHE A 264 18.27 -17.17 12.95
CA PHE A 264 17.19 -17.10 13.92
C PHE A 264 16.16 -18.23 13.73
N ASP A 265 15.53 -18.60 14.84
CA ASP A 265 14.45 -19.58 14.89
C ASP A 265 13.08 -18.85 14.95
N ILE A 266 12.25 -19.07 13.92
CA ILE A 266 10.88 -18.53 13.81
C ILE A 266 9.95 -19.09 14.92
N ASN A 267 10.31 -20.22 15.52
CA ASN A 267 9.53 -20.85 16.61
C ASN A 267 9.77 -20.18 17.98
N THR A 268 10.67 -19.21 18.07
CA THR A 268 10.82 -18.38 19.27
C THR A 268 9.56 -17.55 19.54
N ASN A 269 9.23 -17.37 20.83
CA ASN A 269 8.02 -16.66 21.30
C ASN A 269 7.81 -15.30 20.63
N SER A 270 8.92 -14.62 20.32
CA SER A 270 9.06 -13.30 19.71
C SER A 270 8.43 -13.22 18.32
N PHE A 271 8.64 -14.24 17.49
CA PHE A 271 8.03 -14.36 16.17
C PHE A 271 6.70 -15.10 16.20
N GLY A 272 6.24 -15.55 17.37
CA GLY A 272 5.00 -16.31 17.57
C GLY A 272 3.76 -15.68 16.93
N ARG A 273 3.71 -14.35 16.78
CA ARG A 273 2.60 -13.60 16.15
C ARG A 273 2.89 -13.05 14.74
N LEU A 274 4.11 -13.21 14.23
CA LEU A 274 4.51 -12.70 12.92
C LEU A 274 3.69 -13.37 11.79
N LYS A 275 3.13 -12.55 10.91
CA LYS A 275 2.33 -12.91 9.73
C LYS A 275 3.00 -12.54 8.42
N PHE A 276 3.85 -11.51 8.41
CA PHE A 276 4.57 -11.02 7.24
C PHE A 276 6.03 -10.79 7.58
N LEU A 277 6.93 -11.29 6.72
CA LEU A 277 8.37 -11.11 6.80
C LEU A 277 8.92 -10.78 5.40
N ASP A 278 9.48 -9.59 5.23
CA ASP A 278 10.23 -9.23 4.02
C ASP A 278 11.74 -9.28 4.28
N LEU A 279 12.43 -10.10 3.47
CA LEU A 279 13.87 -10.29 3.44
C LEU A 279 14.42 -10.11 2.00
N SER A 280 13.65 -9.50 1.09
CA SER A 280 14.12 -9.17 -0.27
C SER A 280 15.32 -8.21 -0.27
N GLY A 281 16.04 -8.11 -1.39
CA GLY A 281 17.24 -7.26 -1.50
C GLY A 281 18.49 -7.70 -0.72
N ASN A 282 18.36 -8.67 0.19
CA ASN A 282 19.49 -9.25 0.93
C ASN A 282 20.32 -10.24 0.09
N GLN A 283 21.58 -10.45 0.49
CA GLN A 283 22.56 -11.29 -0.21
C GLN A 283 22.58 -12.73 0.35
N LEU A 284 21.40 -13.30 0.61
CA LEU A 284 21.24 -14.54 1.37
C LEU A 284 21.91 -15.75 0.71
N LEU A 285 23.03 -16.20 1.27
CA LEU A 285 23.75 -17.41 0.89
C LEU A 285 23.29 -18.64 1.70
N ARG A 286 22.72 -18.42 2.90
CA ARG A 286 22.27 -19.48 3.81
C ARG A 286 20.95 -19.10 4.48
N LEU A 287 19.97 -20.00 4.42
CA LEU A 287 18.81 -19.99 5.29
C LEU A 287 18.83 -21.21 6.21
N ASN A 288 18.47 -20.99 7.48
CA ASN A 288 18.13 -22.07 8.39
C ASN A 288 16.89 -22.84 7.87
N ALA A 289 16.99 -24.17 7.77
CA ALA A 289 15.91 -25.03 7.28
C ALA A 289 14.61 -24.88 8.07
N GLN A 290 14.68 -24.50 9.36
CA GLN A 290 13.51 -24.29 10.22
C GLN A 290 12.57 -23.17 9.73
N ILE A 291 13.07 -22.23 8.92
CA ILE A 291 12.26 -21.16 8.30
C ILE A 291 11.28 -21.75 7.28
N VAL A 292 11.68 -22.83 6.60
CA VAL A 292 10.92 -23.47 5.51
C VAL A 292 10.02 -24.61 6.02
N THR A 293 10.37 -25.23 7.16
CA THR A 293 9.65 -26.38 7.72
C THR A 293 8.65 -26.01 8.82
N ASN A 294 8.12 -24.79 8.81
CA ASN A 294 7.21 -24.29 9.84
C ASN A 294 5.90 -25.13 9.88
N PRO A 295 5.44 -25.63 11.04
CA PRO A 295 4.20 -26.39 11.14
C PRO A 295 2.97 -25.63 10.58
N MET A 296 2.12 -26.39 9.87
CA MET A 296 1.06 -25.92 8.96
C MET A 296 -0.05 -25.02 9.53
N ASP A 297 -0.07 -24.74 10.83
CA ASP A 297 -1.16 -23.98 11.49
C ASP A 297 -1.00 -22.46 11.41
N LYS A 298 0.10 -21.95 10.83
CA LYS A 298 0.42 -20.52 10.80
C LYS A 298 0.79 -20.03 9.41
N ILE A 299 -0.10 -19.25 8.80
CA ILE A 299 0.15 -18.54 7.54
C ILE A 299 1.15 -17.41 7.81
N LEU A 300 2.38 -17.61 7.33
CA LEU A 300 3.45 -16.60 7.28
C LEU A 300 3.73 -16.27 5.82
N HIS A 301 3.45 -15.03 5.42
CA HIS A 301 3.85 -14.50 4.13
C HIS A 301 5.34 -14.14 4.21
N LEU A 302 6.15 -14.82 3.40
CA LEU A 302 7.60 -14.71 3.41
C LEU A 302 8.08 -14.24 2.02
N LYS A 303 8.61 -13.03 1.95
CA LYS A 303 9.21 -12.46 0.72
C LYS A 303 10.73 -12.55 0.84
N LEU A 304 11.37 -13.19 -0.15
CA LEU A 304 12.80 -13.51 -0.15
C LEU A 304 13.49 -12.87 -1.37
N ALA A 305 14.80 -12.65 -1.27
CA ALA A 305 15.60 -12.14 -2.38
C ALA A 305 15.70 -13.15 -3.54
N LYS A 306 15.92 -12.65 -4.76
CA LYS A 306 16.23 -13.46 -5.96
C LYS A 306 17.57 -14.17 -5.72
N TYR A 307 17.54 -15.45 -5.37
CA TYR A 307 18.75 -16.23 -5.07
C TYR A 307 19.76 -16.20 -6.23
N SER A 308 21.00 -15.78 -5.95
CA SER A 308 22.11 -16.06 -6.85
C SER A 308 22.37 -17.57 -6.87
N LYS A 309 22.42 -18.15 -8.07
CA LYS A 309 22.36 -19.61 -8.31
C LYS A 309 23.66 -20.36 -7.95
N THR A 310 24.58 -19.73 -7.19
CA THR A 310 25.97 -20.16 -6.99
C THR A 310 26.33 -20.49 -5.53
N ALA A 311 25.53 -21.34 -4.87
CA ALA A 311 25.95 -22.10 -3.69
C ALA A 311 24.97 -23.25 -3.36
N THR A 312 25.26 -24.48 -3.77
CA THR A 312 24.48 -25.67 -3.39
C THR A 312 25.00 -26.32 -2.11
N THR A 313 24.17 -26.30 -1.05
CA THR A 313 23.85 -27.49 -0.23
C THR A 313 22.57 -27.24 0.56
N LEU A 314 21.41 -27.56 -0.03
CA LEU A 314 20.20 -27.91 0.72
C LEU A 314 19.79 -29.33 0.35
N PRO A 315 19.32 -30.16 1.30
CA PRO A 315 18.82 -31.49 0.98
C PRO A 315 17.59 -31.40 0.05
N ALA A 316 17.43 -32.39 -0.83
CA ALA A 316 16.40 -32.37 -1.88
C ALA A 316 14.96 -32.20 -1.36
N SER A 317 14.69 -32.58 -0.10
CA SER A 317 13.43 -32.36 0.59
C SER A 317 13.06 -30.88 0.78
N THR A 318 14.03 -29.98 0.93
CA THR A 318 13.76 -28.54 1.11
C THR A 318 13.48 -27.83 -0.23
N ILE A 319 14.07 -28.31 -1.32
CA ILE A 319 13.87 -27.75 -2.68
C ILE A 319 12.43 -27.96 -3.15
N ALA A 320 11.81 -29.09 -2.78
CA ALA A 320 10.41 -29.39 -3.09
C ALA A 320 9.41 -28.44 -2.39
N VAL A 321 9.72 -27.98 -1.17
CA VAL A 321 8.87 -27.03 -0.42
C VAL A 321 9.06 -25.61 -0.94
N ALA A 322 10.31 -25.18 -1.21
CA ALA A 322 10.60 -23.87 -1.77
C ALA A 322 9.95 -23.66 -3.15
N LYS A 323 9.97 -24.67 -4.03
CA LYS A 323 9.26 -24.61 -5.33
C LYS A 323 7.75 -24.41 -5.17
N ARG A 324 7.14 -24.95 -4.11
CA ARG A 324 5.70 -24.86 -3.85
C ARG A 324 5.23 -23.50 -3.32
N ALA A 325 6.16 -22.64 -2.88
CA ALA A 325 5.91 -21.27 -2.47
C ALA A 325 6.19 -20.24 -3.58
N ILE A 326 6.68 -20.67 -4.76
CA ILE A 326 7.23 -19.78 -5.79
C ILE A 326 6.57 -20.00 -7.18
N PHE A 327 5.79 -21.06 -7.39
CA PHE A 327 5.14 -21.34 -8.68
C PHE A 327 3.72 -21.92 -8.54
N GLU A 328 2.70 -21.08 -8.75
CA GLU A 328 1.45 -21.46 -9.42
C GLU A 328 1.46 -20.80 -10.81
N ASP A 329 2.15 -21.43 -11.77
CA ASP A 329 1.58 -21.69 -13.11
C ASP A 329 2.51 -22.55 -13.98
N SER A 330 1.89 -23.32 -14.89
CA SER A 330 2.51 -24.12 -15.97
C SER A 330 3.25 -25.45 -15.64
N VAL A 331 3.18 -26.36 -16.62
CA VAL A 331 3.13 -27.82 -16.53
C VAL A 331 4.34 -28.51 -17.19
N THR A 332 5.02 -29.44 -16.47
CA THR A 332 6.00 -30.48 -16.97
C THR A 332 7.28 -29.99 -17.70
N SER A 333 8.40 -30.72 -17.82
CA SER A 333 8.84 -32.09 -17.47
C SER A 333 10.32 -32.11 -16.99
N ALA A 334 10.95 -33.28 -16.80
CA ALA A 334 12.26 -33.45 -16.14
C ALA A 334 13.41 -33.88 -17.08
N PHE A 335 14.69 -33.74 -16.64
CA PHE A 335 15.79 -34.72 -16.78
C PHE A 335 17.06 -34.34 -15.94
N ASP A 336 17.92 -35.33 -15.64
CA ASP A 336 19.13 -35.27 -14.79
C ASP A 336 20.44 -34.93 -15.54
N GLU A 337 21.50 -34.45 -14.84
CA GLU A 337 22.88 -35.00 -14.87
C GLU A 337 23.88 -34.31 -13.88
N ASP A 338 25.14 -34.79 -13.83
CA ASP A 338 26.03 -34.87 -12.65
C ASP A 338 27.11 -33.77 -12.38
N THR A 339 27.70 -33.85 -11.17
CA THR A 339 28.89 -33.20 -10.50
C THR A 339 30.22 -32.99 -11.31
N PRO A 340 31.36 -32.38 -10.80
CA PRO A 340 31.67 -31.70 -9.50
C PRO A 340 32.64 -30.44 -9.45
N LYS A 341 32.57 -29.68 -8.33
CA LYS A 341 33.62 -28.98 -7.50
C LYS A 341 34.80 -28.16 -8.12
N PHE A 342 34.99 -26.90 -7.67
CA PHE A 342 36.20 -26.44 -6.91
C PHE A 342 36.04 -25.09 -6.13
N GLN A 343 37.00 -24.84 -5.23
CA GLN A 343 37.22 -23.67 -4.33
C GLN A 343 37.95 -22.49 -5.06
N SER A 344 38.10 -21.24 -4.58
CA SER A 344 37.48 -20.39 -3.53
C SER A 344 38.11 -18.97 -3.57
N LYS A 345 37.57 -18.03 -2.77
CA LYS A 345 38.26 -16.89 -2.11
C LYS A 345 38.30 -15.52 -2.82
N SER A 346 37.97 -14.49 -2.04
CA SER A 346 37.78 -13.07 -2.38
C SER A 346 39.01 -12.19 -2.06
N THR A 347 38.86 -10.86 -2.23
CA THR A 347 39.50 -9.71 -1.49
C THR A 347 40.34 -8.79 -2.39
N SER A 348 40.30 -7.44 -2.30
CA SER A 348 39.31 -6.41 -1.86
C SER A 348 39.92 -5.00 -2.07
N GLY A 349 39.12 -3.93 -2.09
CA GLY A 349 39.54 -2.50 -2.02
C GLY A 349 40.12 -1.90 -3.32
N SER A 350 40.24 -0.57 -3.52
CA SER A 350 39.87 0.62 -2.70
C SER A 350 40.24 1.91 -3.50
N THR A 351 39.70 3.14 -3.37
CA THR A 351 38.48 3.74 -2.74
C THR A 351 38.42 5.25 -3.11
N VAL A 352 37.23 5.91 -3.08
CA VAL A 352 37.01 7.40 -3.01
C VAL A 352 37.30 8.18 -4.33
N ALA A 353 36.61 9.26 -4.74
CA ALA A 353 35.66 10.18 -4.09
C ALA A 353 34.37 10.46 -4.91
N LEU A 354 33.44 11.23 -4.33
CA LEU A 354 32.20 11.71 -4.96
C LEU A 354 32.34 13.20 -5.31
N ASP A 355 32.36 13.52 -6.60
CA ASP A 355 32.14 14.87 -7.15
C ASP A 355 30.86 14.87 -8.00
N THR A 356 30.30 16.06 -8.22
CA THR A 356 29.06 16.30 -8.99
C THR A 356 29.05 15.52 -10.31
N THR A 357 28.15 14.53 -10.45
CA THR A 357 28.03 13.72 -11.66
C THR A 357 27.32 14.45 -12.80
N THR A 358 27.96 15.49 -13.32
CA THR A 358 28.08 15.56 -14.77
C THR A 358 29.06 14.45 -15.14
N VAL A 359 28.61 13.37 -15.78
CA VAL A 359 29.54 12.36 -16.36
C VAL A 359 30.13 12.95 -17.65
N THR A 360 30.81 14.08 -17.51
CA THR A 360 31.83 14.50 -18.47
C THR A 360 33.10 13.74 -18.10
N ALA A 361 33.08 12.42 -18.37
CA ALA A 361 34.33 11.76 -18.68
C ALA A 361 34.96 12.57 -19.81
N ALA A 362 36.11 13.20 -19.55
CA ALA A 362 36.91 13.76 -20.63
C ALA A 362 37.09 12.64 -21.66
N PRO A 363 36.80 12.87 -22.96
CA PRO A 363 36.75 11.79 -23.93
C PRO A 363 38.09 11.05 -23.89
N PRO A 364 38.09 9.74 -23.52
CA PRO A 364 39.33 9.00 -23.41
C PRO A 364 40.04 9.06 -24.76
N SER A 365 41.30 9.50 -24.73
CA SER A 365 42.09 9.85 -25.91
C SER A 365 42.53 8.62 -26.69
N SER A 366 41.59 7.93 -27.34
CA SER A 366 41.82 6.69 -28.09
C SER A 366 42.59 5.61 -27.32
N ASP A 367 42.51 5.63 -25.99
CA ASP A 367 43.27 4.73 -25.13
C ASP A 367 42.56 3.37 -25.08
N ASN A 368 43.13 2.40 -25.80
CA ASN A 368 42.66 1.01 -25.77
C ASN A 368 42.63 0.51 -24.33
N MET A 369 41.50 -0.10 -23.92
CA MET A 369 41.35 -0.63 -22.59
C MET A 369 42.08 -1.99 -22.48
N ASP A 370 43.23 -1.99 -21.83
CA ASP A 370 44.03 -3.20 -21.58
C ASP A 370 43.41 -4.06 -20.47
N ILE A 371 42.61 -5.06 -20.86
CA ILE A 371 42.07 -6.07 -19.96
C ILE A 371 43.17 -7.08 -19.62
N LYS A 372 43.59 -7.10 -18.35
CA LYS A 372 44.59 -8.04 -17.84
C LYS A 372 43.91 -9.26 -17.22
N CYS A 373 44.00 -10.41 -17.89
CA CYS A 373 43.58 -11.69 -17.32
C CYS A 373 44.64 -12.15 -16.32
N LEU A 374 44.26 -12.30 -15.05
CA LEU A 374 45.15 -12.77 -13.98
C LEU A 374 44.90 -14.24 -13.64
N ASN A 375 45.94 -14.99 -13.30
CA ASN A 375 45.79 -16.35 -12.74
C ASN A 375 45.40 -16.29 -11.24
N THR A 376 45.23 -17.45 -10.62
CA THR A 376 44.95 -17.59 -9.18
C THR A 376 46.09 -17.11 -8.26
N ALA A 377 47.31 -16.93 -8.79
CA ALA A 377 48.45 -16.33 -8.09
C ALA A 377 48.57 -14.80 -8.31
N LYS A 378 47.66 -14.19 -9.10
CA LYS A 378 47.66 -12.80 -9.57
C LYS A 378 48.72 -12.44 -10.61
N ASP A 379 49.39 -13.42 -11.23
CA ASP A 379 50.25 -13.17 -12.39
C ASP A 379 49.40 -12.87 -13.62
N THR A 380 49.88 -11.97 -14.49
CA THR A 380 49.22 -11.66 -15.76
C THR A 380 49.43 -12.79 -16.77
N VAL A 381 48.34 -13.45 -17.17
CA VAL A 381 48.31 -14.55 -18.15
C VAL A 381 48.21 -14.01 -19.57
N SER A 382 47.39 -12.98 -19.76
CA SER A 382 47.23 -12.31 -21.05
C SER A 382 46.76 -10.87 -20.86
N ASN A 383 47.26 -9.96 -21.69
CA ASN A 383 46.68 -8.63 -21.89
C ASN A 383 45.87 -8.68 -23.19
N LEU A 384 44.59 -8.32 -23.12
CA LEU A 384 43.75 -8.10 -24.29
C LEU A 384 43.44 -6.61 -24.37
N SER A 385 43.99 -5.94 -25.38
CA SER A 385 43.70 -4.54 -25.66
C SER A 385 42.38 -4.47 -26.44
N MET A 386 41.36 -3.81 -25.89
CA MET A 386 40.07 -3.62 -26.54
C MET A 386 39.77 -2.12 -26.69
N SER A 387 39.50 -1.68 -27.91
CA SER A 387 38.96 -0.35 -28.20
C SER A 387 37.44 -0.35 -28.01
N CYS A 388 36.88 0.73 -27.45
CA CYS A 388 35.45 0.99 -27.54
C CYS A 388 35.07 1.31 -28.99
N ASN A 389 33.92 0.86 -29.47
CA ASN A 389 33.48 1.19 -30.84
C ASN A 389 32.97 2.64 -30.93
N ALA A 390 32.44 3.19 -29.84
CA ALA A 390 32.04 4.58 -29.70
C ALA A 390 32.12 5.00 -28.23
N ALA A 391 32.26 6.29 -27.97
CA ALA A 391 32.14 6.84 -26.61
C ALA A 391 30.71 7.34 -26.39
N ILE A 392 30.02 6.73 -25.41
CA ILE A 392 28.63 7.00 -25.02
C ILE A 392 28.62 7.95 -23.81
N THR A 393 27.97 9.10 -23.93
CA THR A 393 27.70 10.02 -22.81
C THR A 393 26.19 10.12 -22.60
N ILE A 394 25.73 10.05 -21.35
CA ILE A 394 24.30 10.11 -21.00
C ILE A 394 24.07 11.34 -20.13
N VAL A 395 23.04 12.12 -20.48
CA VAL A 395 22.67 13.36 -19.80
C VAL A 395 21.16 13.35 -19.53
N ASP A 396 20.76 13.35 -18.27
CA ASP A 396 19.34 13.49 -17.90
C ASP A 396 18.79 14.85 -18.38
N GLN A 397 17.58 14.84 -18.95
CA GLN A 397 16.84 16.05 -19.35
C GLN A 397 15.60 16.26 -18.48
N ALA A 398 14.94 15.17 -18.09
CA ALA A 398 13.79 15.15 -17.17
C ALA A 398 13.72 13.79 -16.44
N GLU A 399 12.77 13.63 -15.51
CA GLU A 399 12.59 12.39 -14.72
C GLU A 399 12.43 11.12 -15.56
N THR A 400 11.85 11.26 -16.75
CA THR A 400 11.54 10.18 -17.70
C THR A 400 12.22 10.35 -19.05
N THR A 401 13.24 11.23 -19.14
CA THR A 401 13.86 11.60 -20.43
C THR A 401 15.36 11.80 -20.28
N ILE A 402 16.14 11.07 -21.10
CA ILE A 402 17.59 11.18 -21.19
C ILE A 402 18.02 11.53 -22.61
N ASN A 403 19.13 12.25 -22.74
CA ASN A 403 19.80 12.50 -24.00
C ASN A 403 21.13 11.75 -24.04
N ILE A 404 21.32 10.95 -25.07
CA ILE A 404 22.45 10.04 -25.25
C ILE A 404 23.29 10.57 -26.40
N ILE A 405 24.52 10.95 -26.11
CA ILE A 405 25.47 11.52 -27.06
C ILE A 405 26.49 10.45 -27.40
N LEU A 406 26.47 9.98 -28.65
CA LEU A 406 27.46 9.09 -29.21
C LEU A 406 28.52 9.91 -29.94
N THR A 407 29.79 9.62 -29.67
CA THR A 407 30.95 10.25 -30.30
C THR A 407 31.89 9.16 -30.81
N GLN A 408 32.67 9.42 -31.87
CA GLN A 408 33.56 8.44 -32.51
C GLN A 408 32.80 7.20 -33.04
N VAL A 409 31.67 7.40 -33.73
CA VAL A 409 30.88 6.32 -34.34
C VAL A 409 31.35 6.10 -35.79
N ASP A 410 32.26 5.15 -35.98
CA ASP A 410 32.94 4.91 -37.25
C ASP A 410 32.18 3.97 -38.23
N PHE A 411 30.93 3.61 -37.93
CA PHE A 411 30.16 2.58 -38.64
C PHE A 411 28.82 3.12 -39.18
N GLU A 412 28.43 2.63 -40.37
CA GLU A 412 27.25 3.10 -41.08
C GLU A 412 25.95 2.62 -40.42
N ASP A 413 25.87 1.35 -39.99
CA ASP A 413 24.67 0.76 -39.39
C ASP A 413 24.85 0.54 -37.89
N TRP A 414 23.95 1.10 -37.09
CA TRP A 414 23.91 0.93 -35.64
C TRP A 414 22.49 0.94 -35.08
N ALA A 415 22.34 0.27 -33.95
CA ALA A 415 21.12 0.25 -33.15
C ALA A 415 21.47 0.47 -31.68
N LEU A 416 20.70 1.32 -31.00
CA LEU A 416 20.85 1.57 -29.57
C LEU A 416 19.74 0.80 -28.83
N VAL A 417 20.10 -0.26 -28.11
CA VAL A 417 19.16 -1.03 -27.28
C VAL A 417 19.27 -0.60 -25.83
N TYR A 418 18.14 -0.37 -25.19
CA TYR A 418 18.06 -0.03 -23.77
C TYR A 418 16.98 -0.84 -23.06
N PHE A 419 17.28 -1.26 -21.83
CA PHE A 419 16.36 -2.10 -21.05
C PHE A 419 16.53 -1.91 -19.54
N SER A 420 15.44 -2.02 -18.78
CA SER A 420 15.47 -2.11 -17.31
C SER A 420 15.38 -3.55 -16.80
N ASP A 421 14.70 -4.44 -17.52
CA ASP A 421 14.60 -5.87 -17.21
C ASP A 421 14.53 -6.76 -18.46
N GLU A 422 14.25 -8.05 -18.29
CA GLU A 422 14.17 -9.05 -19.38
C GLU A 422 12.93 -8.87 -20.30
N ASN A 423 11.95 -8.05 -19.91
CA ASN A 423 10.69 -7.82 -20.62
C ASN A 423 10.60 -6.41 -21.25
N ASP A 424 11.22 -5.40 -20.63
CA ASP A 424 11.28 -4.01 -21.11
C ASP A 424 12.52 -3.79 -21.99
N ILE A 425 12.55 -4.41 -23.17
CA ILE A 425 13.63 -4.24 -24.16
C ILE A 425 13.16 -3.30 -25.28
N ASN A 426 13.80 -2.13 -25.37
CA ASN A 426 13.50 -1.11 -26.36
C ASN A 426 14.73 -0.88 -27.27
N CYS A 427 14.49 -0.40 -28.50
CA CYS A 427 15.52 -0.19 -29.51
C CYS A 427 15.30 1.13 -30.26
N VAL A 428 16.37 1.89 -30.48
CA VAL A 428 16.41 3.02 -31.41
C VAL A 428 17.38 2.66 -32.54
N GLU A 429 16.83 2.34 -33.71
CA GLU A 429 17.59 2.13 -34.93
C GLU A 429 17.88 3.48 -35.61
N LYS A 430 19.02 3.57 -36.31
CA LYS A 430 19.36 4.75 -37.12
C LYS A 430 18.32 4.94 -38.22
N GLU A 431 17.55 6.04 -38.17
CA GLU A 431 16.67 6.39 -39.30
C GLU A 431 17.49 6.66 -40.57
N ASP A 432 17.00 6.16 -41.70
CA ASP A 432 17.63 6.05 -43.04
C ASP A 432 17.81 7.41 -43.76
N LYS A 433 17.99 8.51 -43.02
CA LYS A 433 18.02 9.89 -43.52
C LYS A 433 19.45 10.38 -43.66
N SER A 434 19.80 10.67 -44.91
CA SER A 434 21.08 11.11 -45.48
C SER A 434 21.68 12.42 -44.94
N VAL A 435 21.85 12.53 -43.63
CA VAL A 435 22.56 13.63 -42.96
C VAL A 435 24.02 13.21 -42.78
N GLN A 436 24.96 14.01 -43.29
CA GLN A 436 26.37 13.85 -42.94
C GLN A 436 26.57 14.35 -41.50
N PHE A 437 26.78 13.41 -40.57
CA PHE A 437 27.05 13.70 -39.17
C PHE A 437 28.49 14.18 -39.01
N THR A 438 28.68 15.47 -38.74
CA THR A 438 29.95 15.97 -38.20
C THR A 438 29.98 15.78 -36.68
N ASP A 439 30.88 14.89 -36.27
CA ASP A 439 31.45 14.68 -34.94
C ASP A 439 30.57 14.02 -33.85
N ASN A 440 29.32 14.42 -33.61
CA ASN A 440 28.49 13.86 -32.52
C ASN A 440 27.04 13.51 -32.96
N ILE A 441 26.52 12.37 -32.50
CA ILE A 441 25.11 11.95 -32.68
C ILE A 441 24.38 12.09 -31.33
N SER A 442 23.29 12.84 -31.27
CA SER A 442 22.44 12.96 -30.07
C SER A 442 21.10 12.25 -30.24
N ILE A 443 20.78 11.33 -29.34
CA ILE A 443 19.56 10.51 -29.33
C ILE A 443 18.78 10.83 -28.05
N THR A 444 17.57 11.36 -28.17
CA THR A 444 16.69 11.60 -27.02
C THR A 444 15.77 10.40 -26.81
N VAL A 445 15.84 9.79 -25.62
CA VAL A 445 14.99 8.67 -25.21
C VAL A 445 13.98 9.19 -24.20
N ASN A 446 12.70 9.09 -24.54
CA ASN A 446 11.56 9.52 -23.74
C ASN A 446 10.90 8.32 -23.03
N ASP A 447 9.87 8.60 -22.22
CA ASP A 447 8.98 7.62 -21.60
C ASP A 447 9.67 6.54 -20.73
N LEU A 448 10.86 6.85 -20.21
CA LEU A 448 11.58 6.00 -19.28
C LEU A 448 10.93 6.02 -17.89
N SER A 449 11.06 4.93 -17.14
CA SER A 449 10.68 4.92 -15.73
C SER A 449 11.66 5.78 -14.91
N CYS A 450 11.14 6.70 -14.10
CA CYS A 450 11.94 7.45 -13.14
C CYS A 450 12.47 6.55 -12.02
N ALA A 451 13.53 6.97 -11.33
CA ALA A 451 14.24 6.21 -10.29
C ALA A 451 14.61 4.75 -10.68
N THR A 452 14.86 4.49 -11.96
CA THR A 452 15.05 3.15 -12.52
C THR A 452 16.43 3.02 -13.17
N SER A 453 17.09 1.87 -12.95
CA SER A 453 18.35 1.55 -13.61
C SER A 453 18.10 0.97 -15.00
N TYR A 454 18.67 1.59 -16.02
CA TYR A 454 18.68 1.13 -17.40
C TYR A 454 20.08 0.71 -17.81
N VAL A 455 20.20 -0.36 -18.60
CA VAL A 455 21.42 -0.70 -19.33
C VAL A 455 21.22 -0.29 -20.78
N ILE A 456 22.13 0.53 -21.30
CA ILE A 456 22.08 1.11 -22.64
C ILE A 456 23.29 0.58 -23.42
N CYS A 457 23.04 -0.17 -24.49
CA CYS A 457 24.04 -0.84 -25.31
C CYS A 457 23.98 -0.36 -26.76
N LEU A 458 25.14 -0.02 -27.33
CA LEU A 458 25.28 0.24 -28.76
C LEU A 458 25.63 -1.05 -29.51
N LEU A 459 24.78 -1.44 -30.45
CA LEU A 459 24.92 -2.61 -31.31
C LEU A 459 25.41 -2.19 -32.71
N GLN A 460 26.29 -3.02 -33.26
CA GLN A 460 26.81 -2.99 -34.62
C GLN A 460 26.61 -4.38 -35.22
N ASP A 461 25.91 -4.51 -36.35
CA ASP A 461 25.63 -5.80 -37.02
C ASP A 461 25.06 -6.90 -36.09
N ASN A 462 24.09 -6.55 -35.23
CA ASN A 462 23.52 -7.40 -34.18
C ASN A 462 24.52 -7.98 -33.17
N LYS A 463 25.69 -7.35 -33.02
CA LYS A 463 26.71 -7.66 -32.02
C LYS A 463 27.04 -6.41 -31.21
N THR A 464 27.45 -6.59 -29.97
CA THR A 464 27.92 -5.48 -29.13
C THR A 464 29.16 -5.93 -28.37
N SER A 465 30.13 -5.01 -28.21
CA SER A 465 31.22 -5.21 -27.25
C SER A 465 30.65 -5.03 -25.85
N PRO A 466 31.07 -5.81 -24.84
CA PRO A 466 30.69 -5.55 -23.45
C PRO A 466 31.05 -4.13 -22.97
N LEU A 467 32.00 -3.47 -23.64
CA LEU A 467 32.42 -2.09 -23.37
C LEU A 467 31.51 -1.02 -24.02
N ASN A 468 30.62 -1.41 -24.95
CA ASN A 468 29.64 -0.52 -25.57
C ASN A 468 28.31 -0.49 -24.81
N CYS A 469 28.26 -1.06 -23.61
CA CYS A 469 27.10 -1.06 -22.71
C CYS A 469 27.40 -0.21 -21.47
N LEU A 470 26.56 0.80 -21.22
CA LEU A 470 26.67 1.69 -20.07
C LEU A 470 25.38 1.61 -19.22
N SER A 471 25.55 1.41 -17.91
CA SER A 471 24.44 1.49 -16.95
C SER A 471 24.18 2.94 -16.55
N HIS A 472 22.93 3.38 -16.62
CA HIS A 472 22.48 4.70 -16.14
C HIS A 472 21.30 4.55 -15.18
N HIS A 473 21.20 5.44 -14.20
CA HIS A 473 20.08 5.47 -13.26
C HIS A 473 19.33 6.78 -13.45
N THR A 474 18.06 6.72 -13.85
CA THR A 474 17.24 7.91 -14.09
C THR A 474 17.03 8.71 -12.80
N LEU A 475 16.74 10.02 -12.96
CA LEU A 475 16.44 10.91 -11.84
C LEU A 475 15.27 10.39 -10.99
N HIS A 476 15.27 10.74 -9.70
CA HIS A 476 14.17 10.39 -8.80
C HIS A 476 12.87 11.06 -9.26
N CYS A 477 11.75 10.35 -9.09
CA CYS A 477 10.42 10.88 -9.32
C CYS A 477 10.12 12.00 -8.30
N THR A 478 10.35 13.28 -8.64
CA THR A 478 9.99 14.41 -7.77
C THR A 478 8.51 14.77 -7.92
N THR A 479 7.91 14.37 -9.04
CA THR A 479 6.46 14.41 -9.21
C THR A 479 5.81 13.25 -8.44
N VAL A 480 5.05 13.58 -7.40
CA VAL A 480 3.92 12.76 -6.95
C VAL A 480 2.87 12.82 -8.06
N VAL A 481 3.12 12.10 -9.15
CA VAL A 481 2.08 11.78 -10.11
C VAL A 481 1.11 10.90 -9.33
N SER A 482 0.05 11.54 -8.86
CA SER A 482 -1.24 10.90 -8.68
C SER A 482 -1.58 10.27 -10.02
N ARG A 483 -1.12 9.02 -10.21
CA ARG A 483 -1.43 8.18 -11.36
C ARG A 483 -2.94 8.06 -11.36
N SER A 484 -3.58 8.89 -12.19
CA SER A 484 -5.03 9.11 -12.16
C SER A 484 -5.67 7.75 -12.16
N SER A 485 -6.30 7.42 -11.04
CA SER A 485 -6.72 6.05 -10.80
C SER A 485 -7.61 5.64 -11.98
N TRP A 486 -7.60 4.37 -12.39
CA TRP A 486 -8.46 3.90 -13.49
C TRP A 486 -9.93 4.34 -13.30
N PHE A 487 -10.33 4.48 -12.03
CA PHE A 487 -11.60 5.07 -11.61
C PHE A 487 -11.79 6.55 -12.00
N GLU A 488 -10.80 7.43 -11.96
CA GLU A 488 -10.95 8.83 -12.42
C GLU A 488 -11.23 8.90 -13.93
N GLU A 489 -10.40 8.24 -14.75
CA GLU A 489 -10.58 8.19 -16.21
C GLU A 489 -11.95 7.63 -16.63
N ASN A 490 -12.45 6.65 -15.87
CA ASN A 490 -13.69 5.93 -16.20
C ASN A 490 -14.89 6.31 -15.29
N SER A 491 -14.72 7.26 -14.37
CA SER A 491 -15.69 7.62 -13.32
C SER A 491 -17.06 7.95 -13.90
N VAL A 492 -17.10 8.81 -14.91
CA VAL A 492 -18.31 9.25 -15.61
C VAL A 492 -19.01 8.08 -16.29
N LEU A 493 -18.27 7.13 -16.85
CA LEU A 493 -18.80 5.94 -17.52
C LEU A 493 -19.39 4.97 -16.48
N ILE A 494 -18.69 4.71 -15.37
CA ILE A 494 -19.15 3.85 -14.28
C ILE A 494 -20.41 4.43 -13.61
N ILE A 495 -20.42 5.74 -13.31
CA ILE A 495 -21.55 6.44 -12.68
C ILE A 495 -22.76 6.48 -13.63
N SER A 496 -22.55 6.71 -14.92
CA SER A 496 -23.64 6.69 -15.91
C SER A 496 -24.22 5.28 -16.13
N LEU A 497 -23.39 4.23 -16.22
CA LEU A 497 -23.89 2.85 -16.30
C LEU A 497 -24.65 2.45 -15.03
N GLY A 498 -24.12 2.81 -13.84
CA GLY A 498 -24.75 2.53 -12.56
C GLY A 498 -26.11 3.21 -12.40
N THR A 499 -26.21 4.50 -12.74
CA THR A 499 -27.48 5.24 -12.68
C THR A 499 -28.51 4.72 -13.69
N VAL A 500 -28.11 4.41 -14.92
CA VAL A 500 -28.98 3.77 -15.92
C VAL A 500 -29.47 2.40 -15.45
N GLY A 501 -28.58 1.58 -14.88
CA GLY A 501 -28.94 0.28 -14.29
C GLY A 501 -29.99 0.40 -13.18
N ILE A 502 -29.79 1.32 -12.23
CA ILE A 502 -30.74 1.57 -11.14
C ILE A 502 -32.12 1.99 -11.69
N LEU A 503 -32.17 2.93 -12.65
CA LEU A 503 -33.42 3.37 -13.26
C LEU A 503 -34.16 2.23 -13.97
N LEU A 504 -33.43 1.36 -14.67
CA LEU A 504 -33.99 0.21 -15.37
C LEU A 504 -34.56 -0.84 -14.38
N PHE A 505 -33.87 -1.12 -13.26
CA PHE A 505 -34.40 -1.98 -12.20
C PHE A 505 -35.65 -1.38 -11.52
N VAL A 506 -35.68 -0.07 -11.28
CA VAL A 506 -36.87 0.62 -10.73
C VAL A 506 -38.06 0.52 -11.70
N ALA A 507 -37.84 0.72 -13.00
CA ALA A 507 -38.88 0.59 -14.01
C ALA A 507 -39.43 -0.85 -14.10
N LEU A 508 -38.55 -1.86 -14.09
CA LEU A 508 -38.97 -3.28 -14.07
C LEU A 508 -39.73 -3.64 -12.78
N GLY A 509 -39.30 -3.14 -11.62
CA GLY A 509 -40.01 -3.32 -10.34
C GLY A 509 -41.40 -2.68 -10.35
N GLY A 510 -41.53 -1.48 -10.92
CA GLY A 510 -42.80 -0.80 -11.15
C GLY A 510 -43.73 -1.60 -12.09
N GLY A 511 -43.21 -2.08 -13.22
CA GLY A 511 -43.95 -2.92 -14.16
C GLY A 511 -44.42 -4.25 -13.54
N ALA A 512 -43.56 -4.92 -12.77
CA ALA A 512 -43.90 -6.18 -12.10
C ALA A 512 -44.97 -5.97 -11.00
N THR A 513 -44.83 -4.93 -10.18
CA THR A 513 -45.85 -4.61 -9.16
C THR A 513 -47.19 -4.21 -9.81
N TYR A 514 -47.18 -3.42 -10.88
CA TYR A 514 -48.38 -3.11 -11.67
C TYR A 514 -49.04 -4.37 -12.24
N ALA A 515 -48.28 -5.28 -12.86
CA ALA A 515 -48.81 -6.53 -13.42
C ALA A 515 -49.41 -7.45 -12.34
N ILE A 516 -48.79 -7.53 -11.15
CA ILE A 516 -49.34 -8.28 -10.00
C ILE A 516 -50.66 -7.66 -9.54
N LEU A 517 -50.75 -6.33 -9.43
CA LEU A 517 -51.96 -5.62 -9.04
C LEU A 517 -53.08 -5.77 -10.09
N TRP A 518 -52.74 -5.75 -11.38
CA TRP A 518 -53.66 -5.99 -12.50
C TRP A 518 -54.23 -7.41 -12.50
N HIS A 519 -53.40 -8.43 -12.25
CA HIS A 519 -53.87 -9.82 -12.14
C HIS A 519 -54.58 -10.15 -10.81
N ARG A 520 -54.37 -9.35 -9.75
CA ARG A 520 -54.98 -9.55 -8.42
C ARG A 520 -55.57 -8.24 -7.86
N PRO A 521 -56.58 -7.63 -8.51
CA PRO A 521 -57.14 -6.34 -8.08
C PRO A 521 -57.78 -6.40 -6.67
N SER A 522 -58.15 -7.60 -6.20
CA SER A 522 -58.63 -7.83 -4.83
C SER A 522 -57.60 -7.54 -3.73
N TRP A 523 -56.33 -7.30 -4.06
CA TRP A 523 -55.30 -6.88 -3.10
C TRP A 523 -55.36 -5.39 -2.76
N LEU A 524 -55.86 -4.54 -3.67
CA LEU A 524 -56.09 -3.11 -3.45
C LEU A 524 -57.44 -2.84 -2.78
N CYS A 525 -58.43 -3.73 -2.97
CA CYS A 525 -59.67 -3.70 -2.21
C CYS A 525 -59.38 -3.97 -0.72
N GLY A 526 -59.23 -2.88 0.04
CA GLY A 526 -59.14 -2.92 1.50
C GLY A 526 -60.28 -3.77 2.08
N SER A 527 -59.97 -4.51 3.15
CA SER A 527 -60.87 -5.45 3.80
C SER A 527 -62.28 -4.87 4.01
N ASN A 528 -63.26 -5.35 3.22
CA ASN A 528 -64.68 -4.93 3.23
C ASN A 528 -65.41 -5.18 4.57
N ARG A 529 -64.70 -5.63 5.61
CA ARG A 529 -65.19 -5.92 6.96
C ARG A 529 -65.45 -4.68 7.81
N LEU A 530 -64.96 -3.52 7.39
CA LEU A 530 -65.26 -2.22 7.98
C LEU A 530 -66.19 -1.44 7.05
N LYS A 531 -67.47 -1.38 7.42
CA LYS A 531 -68.43 -0.45 6.82
C LYS A 531 -68.88 0.54 7.90
N ARG A 532 -68.89 1.84 7.56
CA ARG A 532 -69.66 2.82 8.34
C ARG A 532 -71.14 2.67 7.98
N ALA A 533 -72.02 2.86 8.96
CA ALA A 533 -73.47 2.74 8.75
C ALA A 533 -74.02 3.92 7.93
N ALA A 534 -73.46 5.11 8.10
CA ALA A 534 -73.69 6.30 7.26
C ALA A 534 -72.36 7.03 7.01
N ARG A 535 -72.31 7.98 6.05
CA ARG A 535 -71.07 8.74 5.75
C ARG A 535 -70.52 9.47 6.99
N ASP A 536 -71.43 9.98 7.81
CA ASP A 536 -71.13 10.88 8.94
C ASP A 536 -71.25 10.18 10.31
N SER A 537 -71.47 8.86 10.35
CA SER A 537 -71.54 8.10 11.61
C SER A 537 -70.14 7.77 12.15
N LEU A 538 -69.84 8.20 13.38
CA LEU A 538 -68.62 7.83 14.12
C LEU A 538 -68.51 6.32 14.42
N THR A 539 -69.62 5.58 14.34
CA THR A 539 -69.68 4.14 14.57
C THR A 539 -69.19 3.33 13.36
N MET A 540 -68.06 2.62 13.53
CA MET A 540 -67.60 1.59 12.59
C MET A 540 -68.17 0.23 12.96
N LEU A 541 -68.76 -0.47 11.99
CA LEU A 541 -69.39 -1.77 12.20
C LEU A 541 -68.49 -2.86 11.63
N LEU A 542 -67.96 -3.71 12.51
CA LEU A 542 -66.97 -4.74 12.19
C LEU A 542 -67.68 -6.09 12.04
N LEU A 543 -67.82 -6.55 10.78
CA LEU A 543 -68.59 -7.76 10.47
C LEU A 543 -67.83 -9.04 10.79
N PRO A 544 -68.42 -10.01 11.52
CA PRO A 544 -67.75 -11.25 11.89
C PRO A 544 -67.51 -12.16 10.68
N GLN A 545 -66.37 -12.85 10.70
CA GLN A 545 -65.77 -13.60 9.59
C GLN A 545 -66.67 -14.69 8.97
N ASN A 546 -67.66 -15.20 9.70
CA ASN A 546 -68.47 -16.35 9.26
C ASN A 546 -69.62 -15.97 8.29
N TYR A 547 -69.81 -14.69 7.96
CA TYR A 547 -70.89 -14.27 7.05
C TYR A 547 -70.50 -14.32 5.55
N GLU A 548 -69.21 -14.31 5.21
CA GLU A 548 -68.74 -14.26 3.81
C GLU A 548 -69.00 -15.56 3.03
N GLN A 549 -69.01 -16.73 3.69
CA GLN A 549 -69.20 -18.03 3.04
C GLN A 549 -70.62 -18.24 2.48
N ASN A 550 -71.65 -17.66 3.09
CA ASN A 550 -73.03 -17.81 2.60
C ASN A 550 -73.36 -16.88 1.42
N ILE A 551 -72.72 -15.71 1.33
CA ILE A 551 -72.96 -14.77 0.22
C ILE A 551 -72.24 -15.25 -1.06
N TYR A 552 -70.99 -15.70 -0.96
CA TYR A 552 -70.27 -16.22 -2.14
C TYR A 552 -70.86 -17.53 -2.68
N SER A 553 -71.39 -18.40 -1.81
CA SER A 553 -72.08 -19.62 -2.27
C SER A 553 -73.45 -19.32 -2.89
N ALA A 554 -74.18 -18.31 -2.42
CA ALA A 554 -75.42 -17.84 -3.07
C ALA A 554 -75.15 -17.24 -4.45
N ILE A 555 -74.16 -16.35 -4.59
CA ILE A 555 -73.79 -15.74 -5.88
C ILE A 555 -73.31 -16.80 -6.88
N ARG A 556 -72.51 -17.78 -6.44
CA ARG A 556 -72.05 -18.90 -7.30
C ARG A 556 -73.19 -19.81 -7.76
N ARG A 557 -74.26 -19.97 -6.98
CA ARG A 557 -75.47 -20.68 -7.41
C ARG A 557 -76.27 -19.87 -8.44
N MET A 558 -76.35 -18.54 -8.31
CA MET A 558 -77.03 -17.69 -9.30
C MET A 558 -76.29 -17.64 -10.65
N THR A 559 -74.96 -17.61 -10.67
CA THR A 559 -74.20 -17.68 -11.94
C THR A 559 -74.24 -19.06 -12.58
N ALA A 560 -74.24 -20.15 -11.81
CA ALA A 560 -74.42 -21.50 -12.35
C ALA A 560 -75.82 -21.69 -12.98
N MET A 561 -76.87 -21.13 -12.36
CA MET A 561 -78.25 -21.24 -12.87
C MET A 561 -78.50 -20.38 -14.12
N ARG A 562 -77.70 -19.33 -14.36
CA ARG A 562 -77.76 -18.53 -15.59
C ARG A 562 -77.06 -19.17 -16.81
N LEU A 563 -76.19 -20.16 -16.59
CA LEU A 563 -75.48 -20.91 -17.63
C LEU A 563 -76.19 -22.22 -18.04
N ALA A 564 -77.40 -22.46 -17.53
CA ALA A 564 -78.23 -23.62 -17.84
C ALA A 564 -79.53 -23.25 -18.58
N ILE A 565 -79.71 -21.98 -18.97
CA ILE A 565 -80.90 -21.43 -19.66
C ILE A 565 -80.47 -20.64 -20.92
N THR A 566 -79.25 -20.86 -21.40
CA THR A 566 -78.69 -20.41 -22.68
C THR A 566 -77.81 -21.50 -23.24
#